data_AF-A0A6V7L5D2-F1
#
_entry.id   AF-A0A6V7L5D2-F1
#
_cell.length_a   1.000
_cell.length_b   1.000
_cell.length_c   1.000
_cell.angle_alpha   90.00
_cell.angle_beta   90.00
_cell.angle_gamma   90.00
#
_symmetry.space_group_name_H-M   'P 1'
#
loop_
_entity.id
_entity.type
_entity.pdbx_description
1 polymer ?
#
loop_
_entity_poly.entity_id
_entity_poly.type
_entity_poly.pdbx_seq_one_letter_code
_entity_poly.pdbx_strand_id
1 'polypeptide(L)' 'PPLFVIEFLHRVVDTFEDYFNECTETIIKENYVVVYELLDEMLDNGFPLATESNILKELIKPPNILRTIANTVTGKS' A
#
# COMPACT_ATOMS: atom_id res chain seq x y z
N PRO A 1 -18.33 15.12 7.98
CA PRO A 1 -17.93 14.41 9.22
C PRO A 1 -16.39 14.31 9.29
N PRO A 2 -15.71 15.14 10.11
CA PRO A 2 -14.25 15.19 10.18
C PRO A 2 -13.62 13.87 10.67
N LEU A 3 -14.32 13.14 11.54
CA LEU A 3 -13.87 11.84 12.04
C LEU A 3 -13.68 10.80 10.92
N PHE A 4 -14.56 10.81 9.91
CA PHE A 4 -14.47 9.90 8.77
C PHE A 4 -13.19 10.11 7.96
N VAL A 5 -12.82 11.37 7.72
CA VAL A 5 -11.59 11.71 7.00
C VAL A 5 -10.37 11.27 7.80
N ILE A 6 -10.38 11.48 9.11
CA ILE A 6 -9.28 11.07 9.99
C ILE A 6 -9.13 9.55 10.00
N GLU A 7 -10.24 8.81 10.15
CA GLU A 7 -10.24 7.34 10.12
C GLU A 7 -9.71 6.80 8.78
N PHE A 8 -10.13 7.40 7.67
CA PHE A 8 -9.62 7.05 6.35
C PHE A 8 -8.10 7.27 6.25
N LEU A 9 -7.60 8.43 6.70
CA LEU A 9 -6.16 8.71 6.69
C LEU A 9 -5.36 7.71 7.54
N HIS A 10 -5.87 7.30 8.70
CA HIS A 10 -5.25 6.24 9.48
C HIS A 10 -5.19 4.92 8.70
N ARG A 11 -6.28 4.54 8.03
CA ARG A 11 -6.30 3.33 7.20
C ARG A 11 -5.32 3.38 6.03
N VAL A 12 -5.12 4.55 5.42
CA VAL A 12 -4.10 4.76 4.39
C VAL A 12 -2.70 4.50 4.94
N VAL A 13 -2.39 5.02 6.13
CA VAL A 13 -1.10 4.77 6.79
C VAL A 13 -0.92 3.28 7.08
N ASP A 14 -1.92 2.61 7.66
CA ASP A 14 -1.87 1.16 7.95
C ASP A 14 -1.62 0.34 6.66
N THR A 15 -2.25 0.73 5.55
CA THR A 15 -2.08 0.08 4.25
C THR A 15 -0.66 0.29 3.73
N PHE A 16 -0.11 1.49 3.85
CA PHE A 16 1.26 1.76 3.42
C PHE A 16 2.29 1.01 4.26
N GLU A 17 2.10 0.91 5.57
CA GLU A 17 2.96 0.09 6.43
C GLU A 17 2.89 -1.39 6.04
N ASP A 18 1.71 -1.92 5.69
CA ASP A 18 1.57 -3.32 5.26
C ASP A 18 2.13 -3.60 3.84
N TYR A 19 2.26 -2.58 2.99
CA TYR A 19 2.85 -2.69 1.65
C TYR A 19 4.36 -2.51 1.64
N PHE A 20 4.84 -1.53 2.40
CA PHE A 20 6.21 -1.05 2.32
C PHE A 20 7.04 -1.36 3.58
N ASN A 21 6.42 -1.91 4.63
CA ASN A 21 6.94 -2.12 5.99
C ASN A 21 7.15 -0.83 6.80
N GLU A 22 7.37 0.32 6.14
CA GLU A 22 7.53 1.63 6.77
C GLU A 22 6.88 2.72 5.91
N CYS A 23 6.21 3.68 6.56
CA CYS A 23 5.62 4.84 5.92
C CYS A 23 6.53 6.09 6.06
N THR A 24 7.61 6.15 5.28
CA THR A 24 8.52 7.31 5.25
C THR A 24 8.42 8.08 3.93
N GLU A 25 8.79 9.36 3.94
CA GLU A 25 8.76 10.21 2.74
C GLU A 25 9.58 9.62 1.58
N THR A 26 10.76 9.06 1.88
CA THR A 26 11.62 8.43 0.88
C THR A 26 10.93 7.24 0.23
N ILE A 27 10.37 6.34 1.03
CA ILE A 27 9.68 5.13 0.54
C ILE A 27 8.45 5.49 -0.30
N ILE A 28 7.67 6.48 0.14
CA ILE A 28 6.51 6.97 -0.63
C ILE A 28 6.96 7.53 -1.98
N LYS A 29 8.02 8.33 -2.02
CA LYS A 29 8.56 8.90 -3.26
C LYS A 29 9.10 7.84 -4.20
N GLU A 30 9.80 6.83 -3.68
CA GLU A 30 10.35 5.72 -4.46
C GLU A 30 9.25 4.83 -5.06
N ASN A 31 8.10 4.72 -4.38
CA ASN A 31 6.99 3.86 -4.78
C ASN A 31 5.73 4.64 -5.22
N TYR A 32 5.90 5.88 -5.71
CA TYR A 32 4.78 6.81 -5.94
C TYR A 32 3.68 6.23 -6.85
N VAL A 33 4.04 5.39 -7.83
CA VAL A 33 3.07 4.73 -8.72
C VAL A 33 2.12 3.83 -7.93
N VAL A 34 2.68 2.94 -7.10
CA VAL A 34 1.91 2.02 -6.25
C VAL A 34 1.06 2.79 -5.25
N VAL A 35 1.60 3.89 -4.70
CA VAL A 35 0.87 4.79 -3.80
C VAL A 35 -0.37 5.35 -4.48
N TYR A 36 -0.27 5.84 -5.72
CA TYR A 36 -1.43 6.36 -6.45
C TYR A 36 -2.44 5.27 -6.80
N GLU A 37 -1.99 4.09 -7.23
CA GLU A 37 -2.86 2.95 -7.50
C GLU A 37 -3.64 2.52 -6.25
N LEU A 38 -2.97 2.48 -5.09
CA LEU A 38 -3.62 2.17 -3.82
C LEU A 38 -4.67 3.21 -3.45
N LEU A 39 -4.37 4.50 -3.61
CA LEU A 39 -5.31 5.55 -3.28
C LEU A 39 -6.54 5.54 -4.21
N ASP A 40 -6.35 5.23 -5.50
CA ASP A 40 -7.44 5.12 -6.49
C ASP A 40 -8.36 3.92 -6.19
N GLU A 41 -7.79 2.79 -5.78
CA GLU A 41 -8.57 1.60 -5.41
C GLU A 41 -9.24 1.75 -4.04
N MET A 42 -8.57 2.41 -3.09
CA MET A 42 -9.11 2.65 -1.76
C MET A 42 -10.27 3.64 -1.77
N LEU A 43 -10.36 4.55 -2.75
CA LEU A 43 -11.38 5.58 -2.86
C LEU A 43 -12.13 5.53 -4.20
N ASP A 44 -13.41 5.16 -4.17
CA ASP A 44 -14.30 5.34 -5.31
C ASP A 44 -15.18 6.58 -5.08
N ASN A 45 -15.08 7.58 -5.96
CA ASN A 45 -15.84 8.84 -5.90
C ASN A 45 -15.80 9.54 -4.52
N GLY A 46 -14.68 9.44 -3.81
CA GLY A 46 -14.50 10.05 -2.49
C GLY A 46 -15.06 9.22 -1.32
N PHE A 47 -15.48 7.99 -1.56
CA PHE A 47 -15.91 7.04 -0.53
C PHE A 47 -14.95 5.83 -0.49
N PRO A 48 -14.55 5.37 0.70
CA PRO A 48 -13.75 4.17 0.83
C PRO A 48 -14.49 2.94 0.30
N LEU A 49 -13.92 2.24 -0.68
CA LEU A 49 -14.54 1.06 -1.32
C LEU A 49 -13.87 -0.24 -0.83
N ALA A 50 -12.56 -0.39 -1.06
CA ALA A 50 -11.78 -1.55 -0.65
C ALA A 50 -10.63 -1.12 0.26
N THR A 51 -10.71 -1.45 1.55
CA THR A 51 -9.66 -1.12 2.54
C THR A 51 -9.06 -2.37 3.19
N GLU A 52 -9.41 -3.56 2.68
CA GLU A 52 -8.87 -4.81 3.13
C GLU A 52 -7.56 -5.09 2.40
N SER A 53 -6.47 -5.18 3.16
CA SER A 53 -5.13 -5.27 2.58
C SER A 53 -4.93 -6.50 1.70
N ASN A 54 -5.60 -7.62 1.99
CA ASN A 54 -5.54 -8.83 1.16
C ASN A 54 -6.12 -8.58 -0.24
N ILE A 55 -7.25 -7.89 -0.33
CA ILE A 55 -7.89 -7.55 -1.61
C ILE A 55 -7.01 -6.57 -2.38
N LEU A 56 -6.51 -5.53 -1.71
CA LEU A 56 -5.60 -4.58 -2.32
C LEU A 56 -4.37 -5.29 -2.88
N LYS A 57 -3.77 -6.23 -2.14
CA LYS A 57 -2.54 -6.94 -2.54
C LYS A 57 -2.72 -7.87 -3.74
N GLU A 58 -3.95 -8.33 -3.99
CA GLU A 58 -4.30 -9.09 -5.20
C GLU A 58 -4.40 -8.18 -6.43
N LEU A 59 -4.94 -6.97 -6.25
CA LEU A 59 -5.12 -5.98 -7.32
C LEU A 59 -3.81 -5.25 -7.65
N ILE A 60 -3.08 -4.85 -6.61
CA ILE A 60 -1.88 -4.01 -6.66
C ILE A 60 -0.77 -4.74 -5.92
N LYS A 61 0.20 -5.28 -6.66
CA LYS A 61 1.24 -6.13 -6.04
C LYS A 61 2.27 -5.29 -5.29
N PRO A 62 2.56 -5.60 -4.01
CA PRO A 62 3.62 -4.91 -3.29
C PRO A 62 4.99 -5.06 -3.99
N PRO A 63 5.79 -3.99 -4.03
CA PRO A 63 7.08 -3.98 -4.72
C PRO A 63 8.08 -4.99 -4.14
N ASN A 64 7.97 -5.30 -2.85
CA ASN A 64 8.88 -6.21 -2.16
C ASN A 64 8.63 -7.69 -2.46
N ILE A 65 7.44 -8.12 -2.90
CA ILE A 65 7.17 -9.55 -3.12
C ILE A 65 8.12 -10.13 -4.18
N LEU A 66 8.33 -9.40 -5.28
CA LEU A 66 9.27 -9.84 -6.32
C LEU A 66 10.71 -9.85 -5.83
N ARG A 67 11.11 -8.89 -4.99
CA ARG A 67 12.47 -8.82 -4.43
C ARG A 67 12.74 -9.94 -3.43
N THR A 68 11.78 -10.24 -2.55
CA THR A 68 11.89 -11.34 -1.58
C THR A 68 11.94 -12.69 -2.30
N ILE A 69 11.08 -12.93 -3.30
CA ILE A 69 11.12 -14.17 -4.10
C ILE A 69 12.43 -14.26 -4.89
N ALA A 70 12.89 -13.16 -5.49
CA ALA A 70 14.17 -13.14 -6.19
C ALA A 70 15.34 -13.44 -5.25
N ASN A 71 15.35 -12.89 -4.03
CA ASN A 71 16.39 -13.16 -3.03
C ASN A 71 16.35 -14.61 -2.53
N THR A 72 15.16 -15.20 -2.34
CA THR A 72 15.02 -16.61 -1.95
C THR A 72 15.44 -17.57 -3.07
N VAL A 73 15.14 -17.25 -4.33
CA VAL A 73 15.51 -18.10 -5.49
C VAL A 73 16.98 -17.93 -5.88
N THR A 74 17.57 -16.74 -5.70
CA THR A 74 18.98 -16.48 -6.05
C THR A 74 19.97 -16.83 -4.94
N GLY A 75 19.52 -17.20 -3.74
CA GLY A 75 20.35 -17.83 -2.72
C GLY A 75 21.55 -17.01 -2.25
N LYS A 76 21.47 -15.69 -2.25
CA LYS A 76 22.49 -14.86 -1.57
C LYS A 76 22.07 -14.65 -0.12
N SER A 77 22.71 -15.43 0.77
CA SER A 77 22.77 -15.18 2.21
C SER A 77 23.47 -13.87 2.53
#